data_AF-A0A1H1I8N9-F1
#
_entry.id   AF-A0A1H1I8N9-F1
#
_cell.length_a   1.000
_cell.length_b   1.000
_cell.length_c   1.000
_cell.angle_alpha   90.00
_cell.angle_beta   90.00
_cell.angle_gamma   90.00
#
_symmetry.space_group_name_H-M   'P 1'
#
loop_
_entity.id
_entity.type
_entity.pdbx_description
1 polymer ?
#
loop_
_entity_poly.entity_id
_entity_poly.type
_entity_poly.pdbx_seq_one_letter_code
_entity_poly.pdbx_strand_id
1 'polypeptide(L)'
;MHISSSSLLPIRAASMILLCSAVLVSLAACTSSSNTNTAGSMCPGIGSIQQTKAEDGYSYTAISPGSGWRGENPYAQEHYLKGMKFESAAIRTAQSKGEPEYYFVACDYEGPEQFAFLRMSQRFPVRPRAVGPNWTADDFCRADSVHGCQFTIFTEVP
;
A
#
# COMPACT_ATOMS: atom_id res chain seq x y z
N MET A 1 75.24 8.57 68.62
CA MET A 1 74.99 7.32 69.36
C MET A 1 73.53 7.30 69.78
N HIS A 2 72.87 6.17 69.52
CA HIS A 2 71.64 5.65 70.14
C HIS A 2 70.33 6.46 70.02
N ILE A 3 69.33 5.92 69.31
CA ILE A 3 68.19 5.06 69.76
C ILE A 3 66.93 5.94 69.75
N SER A 4 65.95 5.74 68.87
CA SER A 4 64.96 4.65 68.76
C SER A 4 63.60 5.09 69.30
N SER A 5 62.58 4.79 68.48
CA SER A 5 61.20 4.47 68.84
C SER A 5 60.30 5.56 69.46
N SER A 6 59.19 5.86 68.79
CA SER A 6 57.89 5.20 69.07
C SER A 6 56.70 5.96 68.45
N SER A 7 55.86 5.18 67.74
CA SER A 7 54.39 5.20 67.73
C SER A 7 53.63 6.47 67.34
N LEU A 8 52.73 6.35 66.34
CA LEU A 8 51.27 6.56 66.47
C LEU A 8 50.59 6.44 65.08
N LEU A 9 49.77 5.41 64.91
CA LEU A 9 48.65 5.34 63.95
C LEU A 9 47.41 6.01 64.59
N PRO A 10 46.25 6.20 63.92
CA PRO A 10 45.94 6.22 62.49
C PRO A 10 45.10 7.46 62.09
N ILE A 11 45.13 7.91 60.83
CA ILE A 11 44.12 8.88 60.33
C ILE A 11 43.54 8.41 58.98
N ARG A 12 42.31 7.90 59.10
CA ARG A 12 41.14 7.99 58.20
C ARG A 12 41.42 8.14 56.71
N ALA A 13 41.24 7.04 55.98
CA ALA A 13 40.85 7.07 54.58
C ALA A 13 39.37 7.42 54.44
N ALA A 14 39.05 8.45 53.67
CA ALA A 14 37.80 8.61 52.92
C ALA A 14 37.92 9.80 51.97
N SER A 15 38.63 9.62 50.86
CA SER A 15 38.48 10.49 49.68
C SER A 15 37.22 10.06 48.94
N MET A 16 36.12 10.78 49.15
CA MET A 16 34.91 10.70 48.33
C MET A 16 34.87 11.94 47.45
N ILE A 17 35.47 11.85 46.27
CA ILE A 17 35.20 12.76 45.16
C ILE A 17 34.87 11.86 43.96
N LEU A 18 33.58 11.66 43.72
CA LEU A 18 33.08 11.34 42.39
C LEU A 18 31.92 12.28 42.09
N LEU A 19 32.26 13.38 41.43
CA LEU A 19 31.34 14.20 40.65
C LEU A 19 30.78 13.33 39.53
N CYS A 20 29.56 12.81 39.69
CA CYS A 20 28.81 12.20 38.60
C CYS A 20 27.95 13.28 37.95
N SER A 21 28.50 13.89 36.92
CA SER A 21 27.82 14.85 36.06
C SER A 21 26.56 14.22 35.44
N ALA A 22 25.39 14.75 35.78
CA ALA A 22 24.14 14.40 35.14
C ALA A 22 24.13 14.92 33.69
N VAL A 23 24.44 14.06 32.72
CA VAL A 23 24.29 14.36 31.30
C VAL A 23 22.86 14.00 30.90
N LEU A 24 22.02 15.02 30.75
CA LEU A 24 20.69 14.93 30.11
C LEU A 24 20.88 14.58 28.64
N VAL A 25 20.60 13.33 28.25
CA VAL A 25 20.49 12.92 26.86
C VAL A 25 19.09 13.28 26.37
N SER A 26 18.94 14.43 25.72
CA SER A 26 17.72 14.78 25.00
C SER A 26 17.66 13.98 23.69
N LEU A 27 16.93 12.86 23.68
CA LEU A 27 16.53 12.19 22.44
C LEU A 27 15.45 13.05 21.76
N ALA A 28 15.88 13.93 20.86
CA ALA A 28 14.98 14.52 19.87
C ALA A 28 14.58 13.42 18.88
N ALA A 29 13.38 12.86 19.06
CA ALA A 29 12.76 11.96 18.09
C ALA A 29 12.41 12.77 16.83
N CYS A 30 13.27 12.73 15.82
CA CYS A 30 12.88 13.12 14.47
C CYS A 30 11.98 12.01 13.91
N THR A 31 10.68 12.10 14.16
CA THR A 31 9.69 11.35 13.37
C THR A 31 9.67 11.95 11.98
N SER A 32 10.56 11.48 11.11
CA SER A 32 10.45 11.72 9.68
C SER A 32 9.15 11.08 9.21
N SER A 33 8.11 11.89 9.01
CA SER A 33 6.97 11.57 8.18
C SER A 33 7.48 11.33 6.76
N SER A 34 7.93 10.11 6.49
CA SER A 34 8.25 9.67 5.15
C SER A 34 6.95 9.59 4.38
N ASN A 35 6.61 10.67 3.67
CA ASN A 35 5.71 10.62 2.52
C ASN A 35 6.41 9.73 1.49
N THR A 36 6.20 8.42 1.59
CA THR A 36 6.55 7.51 0.51
C THR A 36 5.70 7.96 -0.68
N ASN A 37 6.35 8.61 -1.65
CA ASN A 37 5.76 8.81 -2.98
C ASN A 37 5.47 7.41 -3.51
N THR A 38 4.26 6.94 -3.25
CA THR A 38 3.82 5.63 -3.69
C THR A 38 3.72 5.77 -5.20
N ALA A 39 4.55 5.01 -5.93
CA ALA A 39 4.44 4.94 -7.38
C ALA A 39 2.96 4.74 -7.73
N GLY A 40 2.43 5.56 -8.66
CA GLY A 40 1.02 5.57 -8.99
C GLY A 40 0.52 4.15 -9.25
N SER A 41 -0.46 3.71 -8.46
CA SER A 41 -1.16 2.45 -8.70
C SER A 41 -2.01 2.58 -9.94
N MET A 42 -2.24 1.47 -10.63
CA MET A 42 -3.03 1.44 -11.87
C MET A 42 -3.74 0.11 -12.01
N CYS A 43 -4.67 0.06 -12.95
CA CYS A 43 -5.31 -1.17 -13.40
C CYS A 43 -4.28 -2.18 -13.93
N PRO A 44 -4.52 -3.50 -13.79
CA PRO A 44 -3.60 -4.53 -14.28
C PRO A 44 -3.53 -4.49 -15.81
N GLY A 45 -2.32 -4.52 -16.38
CA GLY A 45 -2.20 -4.73 -17.83
C GLY A 45 -2.74 -6.10 -18.23
N ILE A 46 -3.34 -6.24 -19.41
CA ILE A 46 -3.89 -7.52 -19.92
C ILE A 46 -2.90 -8.68 -19.74
N GLY A 47 -1.61 -8.48 -20.05
CA GLY A 47 -0.58 -9.51 -19.92
C GLY A 47 -0.28 -9.97 -18.48
N SER A 48 -0.80 -9.28 -17.47
CA SER A 48 -0.69 -9.65 -16.05
C SER A 48 -1.94 -10.32 -15.48
N ILE A 49 -3.04 -10.33 -16.25
CA ILE A 49 -4.30 -10.96 -15.85
C ILE A 49 -4.21 -12.46 -16.16
N GLN A 50 -4.48 -13.28 -15.17
CA GLN A 50 -4.61 -14.72 -15.30
C GLN A 50 -6.08 -15.07 -15.45
N GLN A 51 -6.40 -15.86 -16.46
CA GLN A 51 -7.74 -16.40 -16.71
C GLN A 51 -7.79 -17.86 -16.25
N THR A 52 -8.78 -18.22 -15.43
CA THR A 52 -9.00 -19.57 -14.91
C THR A 52 -10.42 -20.02 -15.21
N LYS A 53 -10.60 -21.28 -15.63
CA LYS A 53 -11.94 -21.82 -15.88
C LYS A 53 -12.74 -21.84 -14.58
N ALA A 54 -13.98 -21.32 -14.63
CA ALA A 54 -14.94 -21.34 -13.53
C ALA A 54 -16.12 -22.26 -13.87
N GLU A 55 -17.07 -22.42 -12.94
CA GLU A 55 -18.32 -23.17 -13.15
C GLU A 55 -19.03 -22.69 -14.43
N ASP A 56 -19.26 -21.38 -14.52
CA ASP A 56 -19.69 -20.69 -15.72
C ASP A 56 -18.59 -19.75 -16.24
N GLY A 57 -18.34 -19.79 -17.55
CA GLY A 57 -17.36 -18.91 -18.19
C GLY A 57 -15.96 -19.02 -17.57
N TYR A 58 -15.41 -17.88 -17.11
CA TYR A 58 -14.07 -17.77 -16.54
C TYR A 58 -14.00 -16.75 -15.40
N SER A 59 -13.07 -16.99 -14.47
CA SER A 59 -12.62 -16.04 -13.46
C SER A 59 -11.23 -15.49 -13.81
N TYR A 60 -10.94 -14.31 -13.26
CA TYR A 60 -9.76 -13.53 -13.60
C TYR A 60 -9.09 -13.01 -12.33
N THR A 61 -7.76 -13.10 -12.27
CA THR A 61 -6.95 -12.58 -11.16
C THR A 61 -5.75 -11.80 -11.67
N ALA A 62 -5.31 -10.78 -10.94
CA ALA A 62 -3.99 -10.20 -11.13
C ALA A 62 -3.37 -9.85 -9.77
N ILE A 63 -2.07 -10.11 -9.63
CA ILE A 63 -1.34 -9.90 -8.38
C ILE A 63 -1.15 -8.40 -8.16
N SER A 64 -1.49 -7.93 -6.95
CA SER A 64 -1.33 -6.56 -6.49
C SER A 64 -1.24 -6.60 -4.95
N PRO A 65 -0.54 -5.67 -4.28
CA PRO A 65 -0.56 -5.57 -2.83
C PRO A 65 -1.99 -5.56 -2.26
N GLY A 66 -2.21 -6.21 -1.13
CA GLY A 66 -3.54 -6.33 -0.51
C GLY A 66 -4.36 -7.50 -1.09
N SER A 67 -5.61 -7.24 -1.47
CA SER A 67 -6.58 -8.26 -1.89
C SER A 67 -6.40 -8.78 -3.32
N GLY A 68 -5.51 -8.15 -4.09
CA GLY A 68 -5.34 -8.40 -5.52
C GLY A 68 -6.51 -7.90 -6.36
N TRP A 69 -6.39 -8.02 -7.68
CA TRP A 69 -7.47 -7.74 -8.62
C TRP A 69 -8.25 -9.00 -8.91
N ARG A 70 -9.58 -8.88 -9.01
CA ARG A 70 -10.50 -9.98 -9.31
C ARG A 70 -11.57 -9.57 -10.30
N GLY A 71 -11.96 -10.48 -11.18
CA GLY A 71 -13.07 -10.31 -12.10
C GLY A 71 -13.64 -11.67 -12.51
N GLU A 72 -14.86 -11.67 -13.03
CA GLU A 72 -15.54 -12.87 -13.52
C GLU A 72 -16.36 -12.50 -14.75
N ASN A 73 -16.47 -13.42 -15.71
CA ASN A 73 -17.38 -13.31 -16.84
C ASN A 73 -17.96 -14.69 -17.16
N PRO A 74 -19.25 -14.95 -16.89
CA PRO A 74 -19.89 -16.24 -17.11
C PRO A 74 -20.06 -16.59 -18.60
N TYR A 75 -19.93 -15.61 -19.50
CA TYR A 75 -20.02 -15.79 -20.95
C TYR A 75 -18.64 -15.84 -21.63
N ALA A 76 -17.56 -15.77 -20.86
CA ALA A 76 -16.22 -15.74 -21.43
C ALA A 76 -15.84 -17.07 -22.10
N GLN A 77 -15.08 -16.95 -23.19
CA GLN A 77 -14.38 -18.05 -23.83
C GLN A 77 -12.88 -17.95 -23.58
N GLU A 78 -12.16 -19.05 -23.77
CA GLU A 78 -10.72 -19.14 -23.51
C GLU A 78 -9.91 -18.07 -24.26
N HIS A 79 -10.31 -17.75 -25.49
CA HIS A 79 -9.56 -16.83 -26.35
C HIS A 79 -9.84 -15.35 -26.08
N TYR A 80 -10.87 -15.00 -25.31
CA TYR A 80 -11.33 -13.62 -25.20
C TYR A 80 -10.29 -12.67 -24.59
N LEU A 81 -9.60 -13.08 -23.51
CA LEU A 81 -8.66 -12.19 -22.81
C LEU A 81 -7.54 -11.66 -23.72
N LYS A 82 -7.07 -12.49 -24.66
CA LYS A 82 -6.00 -12.12 -25.59
C LYS A 82 -6.37 -10.94 -26.49
N GLY A 83 -7.66 -10.76 -26.80
CA GLY A 83 -8.17 -9.69 -27.66
C GLY A 83 -8.65 -8.44 -26.93
N MET A 84 -8.68 -8.47 -25.59
CA MET A 84 -9.20 -7.37 -24.78
C MET A 84 -8.21 -6.20 -24.72
N LYS A 85 -8.77 -5.00 -24.55
CA LYS A 85 -8.04 -3.74 -24.34
C LYS A 85 -8.65 -3.01 -23.16
N PHE A 86 -7.81 -2.23 -22.47
CA PHE A 86 -8.29 -1.32 -21.44
C PHE A 86 -9.21 -0.27 -22.07
N GLU A 87 -10.35 -0.03 -21.43
CA GLU A 87 -11.36 0.96 -21.86
C GLU A 87 -11.49 2.07 -20.82
N SER A 88 -11.65 1.72 -19.54
CA SER A 88 -11.84 2.73 -18.49
C SER A 88 -11.50 2.25 -17.09
N ALA A 89 -11.36 3.20 -16.17
CA ALA A 89 -11.25 2.96 -14.74
C ALA A 89 -12.22 3.85 -13.95
N ALA A 90 -12.65 3.37 -12.79
CA ALA A 90 -13.58 4.06 -11.92
C ALA A 90 -13.22 3.85 -10.46
N ILE A 91 -13.05 4.94 -9.69
CA ILE A 91 -12.95 4.87 -8.23
C ILE A 91 -14.37 4.99 -7.67
N ARG A 92 -14.79 4.01 -6.88
CA ARG A 92 -16.15 3.88 -6.42
C ARG A 92 -16.21 3.54 -4.94
N THR A 93 -17.38 3.80 -4.40
CA THR A 93 -17.76 3.53 -3.02
C THR A 93 -18.96 2.60 -3.06
N ALA A 94 -18.95 1.55 -2.25
CA ALA A 94 -20.08 0.64 -2.11
C ALA A 94 -20.29 0.26 -0.64
N GLN A 95 -21.53 -0.12 -0.33
CA GLN A 95 -21.92 -0.61 0.97
C GLN A 95 -22.75 -1.87 0.78
N SER A 96 -22.35 -2.96 1.43
CA SER A 96 -23.18 -4.16 1.55
C SER A 96 -24.02 -4.07 2.83
N LYS A 97 -25.23 -4.61 2.81
CA LYS A 97 -26.12 -4.58 3.98
C LYS A 97 -25.44 -5.23 5.19
N GLY A 98 -25.25 -4.47 6.26
CA GLY A 98 -24.61 -4.94 7.50
C GLY A 98 -23.09 -4.82 7.52
N GLU A 99 -22.46 -4.35 6.45
CA GLU A 99 -21.02 -4.14 6.35
C GLU A 99 -20.67 -2.65 6.32
N PRO A 100 -19.47 -2.26 6.79
CA PRO A 100 -18.98 -0.91 6.59
C PRO A 100 -18.87 -0.59 5.09
N GLU A 101 -18.93 0.71 4.78
CA GLU A 101 -18.61 1.20 3.45
C GLU A 101 -17.19 0.79 3.05
N TYR A 102 -17.01 0.40 1.79
CA TYR A 102 -15.72 0.08 1.22
C TYR A 102 -15.50 0.80 -0.10
N TYR A 103 -14.23 1.08 -0.38
CA TYR A 103 -13.80 1.69 -1.62
C TYR A 103 -13.26 0.64 -2.56
N PHE A 104 -13.43 0.83 -3.86
CA PHE A 104 -12.84 -0.04 -4.86
C PHE A 104 -12.50 0.73 -6.12
N VAL A 105 -11.52 0.21 -6.85
CA VAL A 105 -11.28 0.60 -8.24
C VAL A 105 -11.84 -0.50 -9.12
N ALA A 106 -12.64 -0.13 -10.12
CA ALA A 106 -13.07 -0.99 -11.20
C ALA A 106 -12.32 -0.60 -12.48
N CYS A 107 -11.86 -1.59 -13.23
CA CYS A 107 -11.15 -1.44 -14.49
C CYS A 107 -11.88 -2.27 -15.55
N ASP A 108 -12.35 -1.59 -16.59
CA ASP A 108 -13.10 -2.19 -17.68
C ASP A 108 -12.19 -2.46 -18.87
N TYR A 109 -12.34 -3.65 -19.42
CA TYR A 109 -11.67 -4.10 -20.63
C TYR A 109 -12.69 -4.63 -21.63
N GLU A 110 -12.51 -4.28 -22.89
CA GLU A 110 -13.39 -4.72 -23.98
C GLU A 110 -12.57 -5.35 -25.09
N GLY A 111 -13.13 -6.42 -25.65
CA GLY A 111 -12.65 -7.12 -26.83
C GLY A 111 -13.63 -6.98 -27.99
N PRO A 112 -13.27 -7.47 -29.18
CA PRO A 112 -14.05 -7.26 -30.40
C PRO A 112 -15.36 -8.07 -30.47
N GLU A 113 -15.56 -9.05 -29.59
CA GLU A 113 -16.72 -9.94 -29.59
C GLU A 113 -17.75 -9.50 -28.53
N GLN A 114 -19.04 -9.75 -28.78
CA GLN A 114 -20.17 -9.26 -27.97
C GLN A 114 -20.04 -9.56 -26.46
N PHE A 115 -19.48 -10.71 -26.10
CA PHE A 115 -19.31 -11.13 -24.70
C PHE A 115 -17.87 -11.05 -24.20
N ALA A 116 -16.96 -10.49 -25.01
CA ALA A 116 -15.58 -10.28 -24.63
C ALA A 116 -15.43 -8.97 -23.84
N PHE A 117 -16.09 -8.87 -22.68
CA PHE A 117 -15.87 -7.80 -21.72
C PHE A 117 -15.35 -8.37 -20.40
N LEU A 118 -14.60 -7.56 -19.66
CA LEU A 118 -14.06 -7.93 -18.36
C LEU A 118 -14.03 -6.70 -17.46
N ARG A 119 -14.59 -6.81 -16.25
CA ARG A 119 -14.36 -5.86 -15.18
C ARG A 119 -13.47 -6.48 -14.12
N MET A 120 -12.25 -5.95 -13.97
CA MET A 120 -11.40 -6.25 -12.83
C MET A 120 -11.70 -5.25 -11.71
N SER A 121 -11.71 -5.70 -10.46
CA SER A 121 -11.90 -4.84 -9.29
C SER A 121 -10.93 -5.18 -8.17
N GLN A 122 -10.53 -4.15 -7.43
CA GLN A 122 -9.74 -4.29 -6.20
C GLN A 122 -10.33 -3.39 -5.12
N ARG A 123 -10.47 -3.93 -3.90
CA ARG A 123 -10.95 -3.17 -2.73
C ARG A 123 -9.80 -2.49 -1.99
N PHE A 124 -10.09 -1.32 -1.43
CA PHE A 124 -9.15 -0.51 -0.66
C PHE A 124 -9.78 -0.07 0.67
N PRO A 125 -8.99 -0.04 1.76
CA PRO A 125 -9.45 0.41 3.07
C PRO A 125 -9.67 1.93 3.13
N VAL A 126 -8.91 2.69 2.33
CA VAL A 126 -9.02 4.14 2.18
C VAL A 126 -9.30 4.44 0.72
N ARG A 127 -10.12 5.46 0.46
CA ARG A 127 -10.50 5.88 -0.89
C ARG A 127 -9.25 6.21 -1.72
N PRO A 128 -8.99 5.49 -2.82
CA PRO A 128 -7.94 5.87 -3.76
C PRO A 128 -8.17 7.28 -4.31
N ARG A 129 -7.11 7.96 -4.73
CA ARG A 129 -7.22 9.30 -5.33
C ARG A 129 -6.74 9.27 -6.77
N ALA A 130 -7.56 9.83 -7.66
CA ALA A 130 -7.22 10.04 -9.06
C ALA A 130 -5.90 10.82 -9.23
N VAL A 131 -5.08 10.39 -10.20
CA VAL A 131 -3.84 11.06 -10.59
C VAL A 131 -3.83 11.27 -12.10
N GLY A 132 -3.58 12.52 -12.51
CA GLY A 132 -3.45 12.89 -13.91
C GLY A 132 -4.74 13.42 -14.56
N PRO A 133 -4.65 13.87 -15.82
CA PRO A 133 -5.70 14.67 -16.45
C PRO A 133 -6.87 13.87 -17.04
N ASN A 134 -6.73 12.54 -17.15
CA ASN A 134 -7.76 11.70 -17.78
C ASN A 134 -8.92 11.34 -16.84
N TRP A 135 -8.83 11.74 -15.57
CA TRP A 135 -9.90 11.56 -14.59
C TRP A 135 -10.89 12.71 -14.62
N THR A 136 -12.18 12.39 -14.61
CA THR A 136 -13.28 13.35 -14.45
C THR A 136 -13.52 13.69 -12.98
N ALA A 137 -14.35 14.71 -12.73
CA ALA A 137 -14.81 15.04 -11.37
C ALA A 137 -15.53 13.88 -10.66
N ASP A 138 -16.18 13.00 -11.42
CA ASP A 138 -16.88 11.80 -10.89
C ASP A 138 -15.97 10.57 -10.71
N ASP A 139 -14.66 10.77 -10.63
CA ASP A 139 -13.65 9.72 -10.51
C ASP A 139 -13.82 8.60 -11.55
N PHE A 140 -14.06 8.98 -12.80
CA PHE A 140 -14.07 8.11 -13.96
C PHE A 140 -12.91 8.49 -14.86
N CYS A 141 -12.22 7.50 -15.42
CA CYS A 141 -11.08 7.71 -16.30
C CYS A 141 -11.21 6.89 -17.58
N ARG A 142 -10.90 7.52 -18.71
CA ARG A 142 -10.77 6.88 -20.02
C ARG A 142 -9.43 7.27 -20.63
N ALA A 143 -8.67 6.28 -21.09
CA ALA A 143 -7.36 6.47 -21.71
C ALA A 143 -7.00 5.25 -22.58
N ASP A 144 -6.04 5.41 -23.49
CA ASP A 144 -5.60 4.32 -24.39
C ASP A 144 -4.86 3.18 -23.67
N SER A 145 -4.46 3.38 -22.41
CA SER A 145 -3.82 2.35 -21.59
C SER A 145 -4.01 2.60 -20.10
N VAL A 146 -3.78 1.56 -19.30
CA VAL A 146 -3.84 1.62 -17.83
C VAL A 146 -2.94 2.70 -17.23
N HIS A 147 -1.84 3.06 -17.90
CA HIS A 147 -0.92 4.12 -17.46
C HIS A 147 -1.55 5.51 -17.48
N GLY A 148 -2.59 5.71 -18.28
CA GLY A 148 -3.33 6.97 -18.34
C GLY A 148 -4.31 7.16 -17.18
N CYS A 149 -4.60 6.11 -16.41
CA CYS A 149 -5.55 6.10 -15.31
C CYS A 149 -4.87 5.71 -13.99
N GLN A 150 -3.84 6.46 -13.61
CA GLN A 150 -3.13 6.25 -12.34
C GLN A 150 -3.95 6.76 -11.16
N PHE A 151 -3.75 6.14 -10.00
CA PHE A 151 -4.30 6.57 -8.73
C PHE A 151 -3.30 6.33 -7.60
N THR A 152 -3.40 7.08 -6.51
CA THR A 152 -2.62 6.83 -5.30
C THR A 152 -3.44 6.04 -4.29
N ILE A 153 -2.78 5.13 -3.59
CA ILE A 153 -3.30 4.43 -2.42
C ILE A 153 -2.59 5.02 -1.19
N PHE A 154 -3.36 5.47 -0.20
CA PHE A 154 -2.81 5.88 1.08
C PHE A 154 -3.20 4.81 2.09
N THR A 155 -2.22 4.13 2.65
CA THR A 155 -2.40 3.39 3.89
C THR A 155 -2.03 4.35 5.01
N GLU A 156 -3.01 4.79 5.79
CA GLU A 156 -2.67 5.36 7.10
C GLU A 156 -1.94 4.27 7.87
N VAL A 157 -0.67 4.52 8.23
CA VAL A 157 0.06 3.70 9.18
C VAL A 157 -0.46 4.11 10.56
N PRO A 158 -1.00 3.17 11.37
CA PRO A 158 -1.47 3.47 12.72
C PRO A 158 -0.41 4.13 13.61
#